data_AF-R7HL20-F1
#
_entry.id   AF-R7HL20-F1
#
_cell.length_a   1.000
_cell.length_b   1.000
_cell.length_c   1.000
_cell.angle_alpha   90.00
_cell.angle_beta   90.00
_cell.angle_gamma   90.00
#
_symmetry.space_group_name_H-M   'P 1'
#
loop_
_entity.id
_entity.type
_entity.pdbx_description
1 polymer ?
#
loop_
_entity_poly.entity_id
_entity_poly.type
_entity_poly.pdbx_seq_one_letter_code
_entity_poly.pdbx_strand_id
1 'polypeptide(L)'
;MALFLSLLAHKGKKVSELKKEYPQYCIAKNKIQLTPDINVDAILEAVEKKYANEKVTTIDGVKIDFPEYWVHLRKSNTEPIIRIYSEAKTMEQANAIAQEIKNVVSEITGKPC
;
A
#
# COMPACT_ATOMS: atom_id res chain seq x y z
N MET A 1 23.40 -11.91 3.77
CA MET A 1 23.77 -12.47 2.45
C MET A 1 24.08 -13.96 2.47
N ALA A 2 24.75 -14.51 3.51
CA ALA A 2 25.08 -15.94 3.58
C ALA A 2 23.86 -16.88 3.44
N LEU A 3 22.74 -16.58 4.11
CA LEU A 3 21.52 -17.40 4.07
C LEU A 3 20.91 -17.55 2.67
N PHE A 4 20.92 -16.49 1.86
CA PHE A 4 20.39 -16.53 0.49
C PHE A 4 21.25 -17.40 -0.43
N LEU A 5 22.58 -17.28 -0.29
CA LEU A 5 23.53 -18.10 -1.05
C LEU A 5 23.52 -19.57 -0.62
N SER A 6 23.38 -19.85 0.68
CA SER A 6 23.20 -21.21 1.18
C SER A 6 21.91 -21.85 0.67
N LEU A 7 20.79 -21.11 0.65
CA LEU A 7 19.53 -21.59 0.07
C LEU A 7 19.66 -21.88 -1.42
N LEU A 8 20.34 -21.02 -2.18
CA LEU A 8 20.63 -21.24 -3.59
C LEU A 8 21.51 -22.46 -3.84
N ALA A 9 22.57 -22.63 -3.04
CA ALA A 9 23.47 -23.78 -3.11
C ALA A 9 22.75 -25.09 -2.79
N HIS A 10 21.85 -25.11 -1.79
CA HIS A 10 21.05 -26.29 -1.46
C HIS A 10 19.98 -26.62 -2.51
N LYS A 11 19.34 -25.60 -3.11
CA LYS A 11 18.28 -25.83 -4.10
C LYS A 11 18.81 -26.08 -5.51
N GLY A 12 20.03 -25.65 -5.84
CA GLY A 12 20.66 -25.86 -7.16
C GLY A 12 19.94 -25.19 -8.33
N LYS A 13 18.99 -24.28 -8.07
CA LYS A 13 18.15 -23.61 -9.07
C LYS A 13 18.68 -22.22 -9.39
N LYS A 14 18.37 -21.72 -10.59
CA LYS A 14 18.62 -20.32 -10.91
C LYS A 14 17.73 -19.42 -10.04
N VAL A 15 18.23 -18.24 -9.69
CA VAL A 15 17.48 -17.23 -8.92
C VAL A 15 16.13 -16.89 -9.56
N SER A 16 16.07 -16.87 -10.89
CA SER A 16 14.85 -16.62 -11.66
C SER A 16 13.79 -17.73 -11.52
N GLU A 17 14.20 -18.98 -11.32
CA GLU A 17 13.29 -20.12 -11.13
C GLU A 17 12.74 -20.12 -9.71
N LEU A 18 13.60 -19.85 -8.73
CA LEU A 18 13.21 -19.67 -7.34
C LEU A 18 12.21 -18.54 -7.17
N LYS A 19 12.40 -17.42 -7.86
CA LYS A 19 11.44 -16.31 -7.85
C LYS A 19 10.05 -16.73 -8.37
N LYS A 20 9.99 -17.62 -9.37
CA LYS A 20 8.71 -18.08 -9.96
C LYS A 20 7.93 -19.03 -9.04
N GLU A 21 8.58 -19.68 -8.08
CA GLU A 21 7.91 -20.55 -7.10
C GLU A 21 7.07 -19.76 -6.09
N TYR A 22 7.39 -18.48 -5.88
CA TYR A 22 6.64 -17.64 -4.96
C TYR A 22 5.43 -17.00 -5.63
N PRO A 23 4.35 -16.74 -4.87
CA PRO A 23 3.20 -16.00 -5.39
C PRO A 23 3.66 -14.67 -5.98
N GLN A 24 3.26 -14.41 -7.23
CA GLN A 24 3.55 -13.13 -7.85
C GLN A 24 2.52 -12.11 -7.37
N TYR A 25 2.99 -11.13 -6.63
CA TYR A 25 2.22 -9.94 -6.29
C TYR A 25 2.86 -8.72 -6.94
N CYS A 26 2.01 -7.79 -7.36
CA CYS A 26 2.41 -6.50 -7.88
C CYS A 26 2.10 -5.44 -6.84
N ILE A 27 3.09 -4.62 -6.51
CA ILE A 27 2.95 -3.49 -5.59
C ILE A 27 2.91 -2.19 -6.40
N ALA A 28 1.77 -1.50 -6.36
CA ALA A 28 1.67 -0.14 -6.85
C ALA A 28 2.10 0.84 -5.74
N LYS A 29 2.99 1.77 -6.09
CA LYS A 29 3.53 2.79 -5.19
C LYS A 29 3.06 4.15 -5.66
N ASN A 30 2.12 4.73 -4.92
CA ASN A 30 1.54 6.02 -5.23
C ASN A 30 1.84 7.04 -4.12
N LYS A 31 1.84 8.32 -4.49
CA LYS A 31 1.95 9.44 -3.56
C LYS A 31 0.85 10.46 -3.84
N ILE A 32 0.31 11.04 -2.78
CA ILE A 32 -0.58 12.20 -2.81
C ILE A 32 0.17 13.35 -2.14
N GLN A 33 0.33 14.46 -2.86
CA GLN A 33 0.77 15.71 -2.26
C GLN A 33 -0.44 16.39 -1.63
N LEU A 34 -0.34 16.70 -0.35
CA LEU A 34 -1.36 17.45 0.37
C LEU A 34 -0.90 18.88 0.48
N THR A 35 -1.86 19.80 0.40
CA THR A 35 -1.61 21.16 0.86
C THR A 35 -1.45 21.16 2.38
N PRO A 36 -0.50 21.93 2.94
CA PRO A 36 -0.19 21.92 4.38
C PRO A 36 -1.36 22.33 5.28
N ASP A 37 -2.41 22.91 4.72
CA ASP A 37 -3.66 23.27 5.42
C ASP A 37 -4.56 22.06 5.71
N ILE A 38 -4.36 20.95 4.99
CA ILE A 38 -5.19 19.75 5.11
C ILE A 38 -4.71 18.91 6.29
N ASN A 39 -5.63 18.61 7.20
CA ASN A 39 -5.37 17.73 8.33
C ASN A 39 -5.27 16.26 7.88
N VAL A 40 -4.04 15.77 7.77
CA VAL A 40 -3.71 14.39 7.36
C VAL A 40 -4.28 13.36 8.33
N ASP A 41 -4.27 13.65 9.63
CA ASP A 41 -4.82 12.76 10.65
C ASP A 41 -6.35 12.59 10.49
N ALA A 42 -7.07 13.65 10.13
CA ALA A 42 -8.50 13.58 9.84
C ALA A 42 -8.81 12.67 8.63
N ILE A 43 -7.96 12.69 7.59
CA ILE A 43 -8.10 11.79 6.43
C ILE A 43 -7.89 10.34 6.86
N LEU A 44 -6.83 10.07 7.63
CA LEU A 44 -6.53 8.72 8.11
C LEU A 44 -7.67 8.18 8.96
N GLU A 45 -8.22 8.99 9.87
CA GLU A 45 -9.36 8.60 10.71
C GLU A 45 -10.64 8.35 9.88
N ALA A 46 -10.90 9.17 8.86
CA ALA A 46 -12.03 8.98 7.96
C ALA A 46 -11.89 7.70 7.12
N VAL A 47 -10.69 7.40 6.63
CA VAL A 47 -10.39 6.14 5.92
C VAL A 47 -10.53 4.95 6.86
N GLU A 48 -10.00 5.03 8.09
CA GLU A 48 -10.17 4.00 9.12
C GLU A 48 -11.65 3.72 9.39
N LYS A 49 -12.46 4.76 9.59
CA LYS A 49 -13.92 4.63 9.79
C LYS A 49 -14.64 4.04 8.60
N LYS A 50 -14.27 4.43 7.37
CA LYS A 50 -14.90 3.92 6.13
C LYS A 50 -14.60 2.44 5.90
N TYR A 51 -13.40 2.00 6.25
CA TYR A 51 -12.96 0.61 6.11
C TYR A 51 -12.99 -0.15 7.45
N ALA A 52 -13.71 0.32 8.46
CA ALA A 52 -13.78 -0.29 9.79
C ALA A 52 -14.37 -1.71 9.79
N ASN A 53 -15.08 -2.09 8.72
CA ASN A 53 -15.58 -3.45 8.52
C ASN A 53 -14.47 -4.45 8.13
N GLU A 54 -13.32 -3.96 7.65
CA GLU A 54 -12.18 -4.76 7.24
C GLU A 54 -11.10 -4.80 8.35
N LYS A 55 -10.06 -5.60 8.16
CA LYS A 55 -8.93 -5.65 9.08
C LYS A 55 -8.04 -4.43 8.90
N VAL A 56 -8.30 -3.39 9.68
CA VAL A 56 -7.50 -2.16 9.69
C VAL A 56 -6.45 -2.20 10.81
N THR A 57 -5.21 -1.83 10.48
CA THR A 57 -4.09 -1.67 11.43
C THR A 57 -3.59 -0.23 11.38
N THR A 58 -3.50 0.41 12.55
CA THR A 58 -3.21 1.85 12.67
C THR A 58 -1.80 2.17 13.22
N ILE A 59 -0.89 1.18 13.23
CA ILE A 59 0.43 1.27 13.89
C ILE A 59 1.39 2.27 13.21
N ASP A 60 1.46 2.27 11.87
CA ASP A 60 2.33 3.15 11.08
C ASP A 60 1.53 3.75 9.91
N GLY A 61 0.55 4.59 10.24
CA GLY A 61 -0.50 5.02 9.30
C GLY A 61 -1.68 4.05 9.28
N VAL A 62 -2.42 3.96 8.18
CA VAL A 62 -3.61 3.11 8.05
C VAL A 62 -3.34 2.00 7.04
N LYS A 63 -3.25 0.76 7.52
CA LYS A 63 -3.16 -0.43 6.68
C LYS A 63 -4.48 -1.18 6.69
N ILE A 64 -5.01 -1.51 5.52
CA ILE A 64 -6.26 -2.24 5.33
C ILE A 64 -5.89 -3.56 4.65
N ASP A 65 -6.09 -4.67 5.37
CA ASP A 65 -5.82 -6.02 4.89
C ASP A 65 -7.13 -6.65 4.38
N PHE A 66 -7.22 -6.88 3.07
CA PHE A 66 -8.30 -7.62 2.43
C PHE A 66 -7.84 -9.08 2.16
N PRO A 67 -8.76 -10.00 1.83
CA PRO A 67 -8.40 -11.40 1.58
C PRO A 67 -7.42 -11.60 0.40
N GLU A 68 -7.52 -10.76 -0.63
CA GLU A 68 -6.80 -10.92 -1.91
C GLU A 68 -5.73 -9.85 -2.15
N TYR A 69 -5.77 -8.75 -1.39
CA TYR A 69 -4.89 -7.59 -1.54
C TYR A 69 -4.80 -6.82 -0.23
N TRP A 70 -3.83 -5.91 -0.12
CA TRP A 70 -3.78 -4.99 1.01
C TRP A 70 -3.39 -3.60 0.55
N VAL A 71 -3.80 -2.60 1.33
CA VAL A 71 -3.47 -1.20 1.10
C VAL A 71 -2.84 -0.64 2.35
N HIS A 72 -1.78 0.15 2.21
CA HIS A 72 -1.13 0.83 3.31
C HIS A 72 -0.95 2.31 2.97
N LEU A 73 -1.68 3.16 3.70
CA LEU A 73 -1.55 4.59 3.68
C LEU A 73 -0.62 5.01 4.81
N ARG A 74 0.46 5.71 4.46
CA ARG A 74 1.43 6.22 5.41
C ARG A 74 1.59 7.72 5.26
N LYS A 75 1.40 8.47 6.36
CA LYS A 75 1.77 9.89 6.40
C LYS A 75 3.29 10.02 6.46
N SER A 76 3.85 10.94 5.68
CA SER A 76 5.26 11.29 5.83
C SER A 76 5.43 12.21 7.03
N ASN A 77 6.39 11.92 7.89
CA ASN A 77 6.64 12.74 9.09
C ASN A 77 7.29 14.09 8.75
N THR A 78 7.99 14.18 7.61
CA THR A 78 8.83 15.33 7.23
C THR A 78 8.24 16.18 6.10
N GLU A 79 7.21 15.68 5.40
CA GLU A 79 6.65 16.32 4.21
C GLU A 79 5.12 16.15 4.21
N PRO A 80 4.32 17.11 3.70
CA PRO A 80 2.88 16.99 3.61
C PRO A 80 2.48 16.05 2.45
N ILE A 81 2.86 14.78 2.56
CA ILE A 81 2.56 13.74 1.57
C ILE A 81 2.02 12.49 2.26
N ILE A 82 1.03 11.86 1.63
CA ILE A 82 0.58 10.50 1.96
C ILE A 82 1.16 9.56 0.92
N ARG A 83 1.86 8.52 1.37
CA ARG A 83 2.31 7.40 0.53
C ARG A 83 1.25 6.31 0.59
N ILE A 84 0.86 5.80 -0.57
CA ILE A 84 -0.11 4.72 -0.72
C ILE A 84 0.61 3.55 -1.37
N TYR A 85 0.66 2.44 -0.65
CA TYR A 85 1.13 1.16 -1.14
C TYR A 85 -0.08 0.26 -1.31
N SER A 86 -0.24 -0.35 -2.48
CA SER A 86 -1.27 -1.36 -2.70
C SER A 86 -0.62 -2.58 -3.33
N GLU A 87 -0.85 -3.74 -2.74
CA GLU A 87 -0.34 -5.02 -3.22
C GLU A 87 -1.51 -5.89 -3.65
N ALA A 88 -1.49 -6.34 -4.90
CA ALA A 88 -2.50 -7.24 -5.45
C ALA A 88 -1.87 -8.28 -6.38
N LYS A 89 -2.65 -9.28 -6.81
CA LYS A 89 -2.18 -10.32 -7.75
C LYS A 89 -1.76 -9.76 -9.11
N THR A 90 -2.37 -8.65 -9.54
CA THR A 90 -2.04 -7.98 -10.80
C THR A 90 -1.75 -6.50 -10.61
N MET A 91 -0.94 -5.93 -11.50
CA MET A 91 -0.61 -4.50 -11.49
C MET A 91 -1.83 -3.61 -11.76
N GLU A 92 -2.77 -4.08 -12.57
CA GLU A 92 -4.03 -3.39 -12.85
C GLU A 92 -4.89 -3.27 -11.59
N GLN A 93 -5.07 -4.37 -10.85
CA GLN A 93 -5.78 -4.37 -9.58
C GLN A 93 -5.10 -3.45 -8.56
N ALA A 94 -3.79 -3.58 -8.40
CA ALA A 94 -3.02 -2.73 -7.49
C ALA A 94 -3.20 -1.23 -7.81
N ASN A 95 -3.18 -0.87 -9.10
CA ASN A 95 -3.40 0.50 -9.55
C ASN A 95 -4.85 0.97 -9.35
N ALA A 96 -5.84 0.12 -9.65
CA ALA A 96 -7.25 0.42 -9.45
C ALA A 96 -7.55 0.70 -7.98
N ILE A 97 -7.03 -0.11 -7.07
CA ILE A 97 -7.16 0.08 -5.62
C ILE A 97 -6.46 1.38 -5.18
N ALA A 98 -5.26 1.66 -5.69
CA ALA A 98 -4.56 2.89 -5.38
C ALA A 98 -5.31 4.14 -5.89
N GLN A 99 -6.00 4.03 -7.03
CA GLN A 99 -6.86 5.08 -7.59
C GLN A 99 -8.12 5.28 -6.75
N GLU A 100 -8.78 4.21 -6.32
CA GLU A 100 -9.95 4.27 -5.45
C GLU A 100 -9.62 5.01 -4.15
N ILE A 101 -8.53 4.63 -3.49
CA ILE A 101 -8.10 5.28 -2.24
C ILE A 101 -7.73 6.75 -2.47
N LYS A 102 -7.09 7.07 -3.61
CA LYS A 102 -6.85 8.47 -3.99
C LYS A 102 -8.14 9.26 -4.13
N ASN A 103 -9.16 8.69 -4.76
CA ASN A 103 -10.46 9.33 -4.92
C ASN A 103 -11.13 9.55 -3.57
N VAL A 104 -11.14 8.53 -2.69
CA VAL A 104 -11.68 8.65 -1.33
C VAL A 104 -10.97 9.77 -0.55
N VAL A 105 -9.64 9.82 -0.61
CA VAL A 105 -8.87 10.89 0.03
C VAL A 105 -9.23 12.26 -0.58
N SER A 106 -9.35 12.36 -1.91
CA SER A 106 -9.73 13.60 -2.60
C SER A 106 -11.12 14.09 -2.20
N GLU A 107 -12.11 13.20 -2.12
CA GLU A 107 -13.48 13.49 -1.68
C GLU A 107 -13.50 14.03 -0.23
N ILE A 108 -12.73 13.41 0.67
CA ILE A 108 -12.63 13.86 2.08
C ILE A 108 -11.98 15.23 2.18
N THR A 109 -11.02 15.55 1.31
CA THR A 109 -10.34 16.85 1.30
C THR A 109 -11.16 17.99 0.69
N GLY A 110 -12.38 17.72 0.19
CA GLY A 110 -13.32 18.76 -0.23
C GLY A 110 -12.85 19.66 -1.38
N LYS A 111 -11.82 19.27 -2.13
CA LYS A 111 -11.38 20.01 -3.32
C LYS A 111 -11.98 19.36 -4.57
N PRO A 112 -12.88 20.03 -5.32
CA PRO A 112 -13.13 19.64 -6.69
C PRO A 112 -11.85 19.83 -7.49
N CYS A 113 -11.68 19.01 -8.51
CA CYS A 113 -10.64 19.15 -9.53
C CYS A 113 -10.54 20.58 -10.06
#